data_AF-A0A0A7MAK8-F1
#
_entry.id   AF-A0A0A7MAK8-F1
#
_cell.length_a   1.000
_cell.length_b   1.000
_cell.length_c   1.000
_cell.angle_alpha   90.00
_cell.angle_beta   90.00
_cell.angle_gamma   90.00
#
_symmetry.space_group_name_H-M   'P 1'
#
loop_
_entity.id
_entity.type
_entity.pdbx_description
1 polymer ?
#
loop_
_entity_poly.entity_id
_entity_poly.type
_entity_poly.pdbx_seq_one_letter_code
_entity_poly.pdbx_strand_id
1 'polypeptide(L)'
;CPDENFCKGIKNVLSCPPKNSTGRNGDWASSNVRNFLTVNKGVLVPPRRKQMCFRININNFPELKKTEGKFENFIYSSAGSEAKQLIKLYGNDTEKALQAMKYGFADIGNIVQGNDMIDTPTSNKTKTYLEEVLGKQYKNVNDPKDAKTWWIQNKHRVWDAMMCGYKVHIGNKPCPEHDNMDRIPQYLRWFR
;
A
#
# COMPACT_ATOMS: atom_id res chain seq x y z
N CYS A 1 12.63 14.07 3.40
CA CYS A 1 11.53 13.60 4.26
C CYS A 1 10.32 14.48 4.04
N PRO A 2 9.09 13.96 4.14
CA PRO A 2 7.89 14.78 4.13
C PRO A 2 7.91 15.81 5.27
N ASP A 3 7.32 16.97 5.00
CA ASP A 3 7.13 18.01 6.01
C ASP A 3 6.05 17.62 7.03
N GLU A 4 6.01 18.35 8.15
CA GLU A 4 5.07 18.06 9.23
C GLU A 4 3.61 18.31 8.85
N ASN A 5 3.33 19.25 7.95
CA ASN A 5 1.96 19.57 7.54
C ASN A 5 1.39 18.43 6.69
N PHE A 6 2.18 17.88 5.78
CA PHE A 6 1.81 16.66 5.06
C PHE A 6 1.52 15.52 6.06
N CYS A 7 2.42 15.27 7.01
CA CYS A 7 2.24 14.20 7.99
C CYS A 7 1.03 14.39 8.92
N LYS A 8 0.67 15.64 9.29
CA LYS A 8 -0.57 15.94 10.03
C LYS A 8 -1.83 15.56 9.25
N GLY A 9 -1.77 15.58 7.92
CA GLY A 9 -2.87 15.13 7.04
C GLY A 9 -3.04 13.62 6.96
N ILE A 10 -2.01 12.84 7.32
CA ILE A 10 -2.04 11.37 7.28
C ILE A 10 -2.69 10.84 8.56
N LYS A 11 -3.89 10.27 8.42
CA LYS A 11 -4.66 9.75 9.56
C LYS A 11 -4.33 8.28 9.82
N ASN A 12 -4.38 7.87 11.08
CA ASN A 12 -4.31 6.45 11.44
C ASN A 12 -5.59 5.74 10.98
N VAL A 13 -5.43 4.62 10.28
CA VAL A 13 -6.55 3.76 9.88
C VAL A 13 -6.87 2.80 11.01
N LEU A 14 -8.01 3.00 11.68
CA LEU A 14 -8.42 2.19 12.84
C LEU A 14 -8.58 0.69 12.52
N SER A 15 -8.92 0.35 11.27
CA SER A 15 -9.10 -1.04 10.81
C SER A 15 -7.80 -1.72 10.38
N CYS A 16 -6.65 -1.07 10.52
CA CYS A 16 -5.34 -1.61 10.20
C CYS A 16 -4.98 -2.73 11.20
N PRO A 17 -4.86 -3.99 10.74
CA PRO A 17 -4.58 -5.10 11.65
C PRO A 17 -3.17 -4.97 12.27
N PRO A 18 -2.98 -5.40 13.54
CA PRO A 18 -1.64 -5.56 14.09
C PRO A 18 -0.89 -6.63 13.29
N LYS A 19 0.43 -6.46 13.14
CA LYS A 19 1.26 -7.52 12.54
C LYS A 19 1.56 -8.59 13.58
N ASN A 20 1.43 -9.83 13.16
CA ASN A 20 1.79 -10.99 13.94
C ASN A 20 2.54 -12.00 13.06
N SER A 21 3.74 -12.39 13.46
CA SER A 21 4.55 -13.41 12.78
C SER A 21 4.52 -14.77 13.50
N THR A 22 3.68 -14.96 14.51
CA THR A 22 3.58 -16.23 15.25
C THR A 22 2.57 -17.20 14.62
N GLY A 23 2.91 -18.49 14.63
CA GLY A 23 2.08 -19.56 14.07
C GLY A 23 1.68 -19.30 12.62
N ARG A 24 0.44 -19.68 12.25
CA ARG A 24 -0.09 -19.55 10.89
C ARG A 24 -0.11 -18.11 10.35
N ASN A 25 -0.06 -17.10 11.21
CA ASN A 25 0.01 -15.70 10.78
C ASN A 25 1.37 -15.39 10.14
N GLY A 26 2.45 -16.03 10.62
CA GLY A 26 3.81 -15.95 10.11
C GLY A 26 4.12 -16.86 8.92
N ASP A 27 3.21 -17.75 8.54
CA ASP A 27 3.46 -18.70 7.45
C ASP A 27 3.17 -18.10 6.07
N TRP A 28 3.96 -18.51 5.08
CA TRP A 28 3.65 -18.28 3.68
C TRP A 28 2.40 -19.08 3.28
N ALA A 29 1.51 -18.50 2.47
CA ALA A 29 0.25 -19.17 2.10
C ALA A 29 -0.03 -19.10 0.60
N SER A 30 -0.52 -20.18 0.02
CA SER A 30 -1.04 -20.22 -1.37
C SER A 30 -2.51 -19.79 -1.47
N SER A 31 -3.19 -19.59 -0.34
CA SER A 31 -4.61 -19.23 -0.29
C SER A 31 -4.86 -17.88 -0.96
N ASN A 32 -5.97 -17.79 -1.70
CA ASN A 32 -6.43 -16.57 -2.36
C ASN A 32 -5.46 -16.01 -3.42
N VAL A 33 -4.52 -16.81 -3.95
CA VAL A 33 -3.76 -16.40 -5.14
C VAL A 33 -4.66 -16.57 -6.37
N ARG A 34 -4.87 -15.49 -7.14
CA ARG A 34 -5.63 -15.53 -8.39
C ARG A 34 -4.98 -16.53 -9.34
N ASN A 35 -5.76 -17.36 -10.02
CA ASN A 35 -5.24 -18.30 -11.02
C ASN A 35 -4.09 -19.19 -10.48
N PHE A 36 -4.18 -19.59 -9.21
CA PHE A 36 -3.15 -20.39 -8.53
C PHE A 36 -2.88 -21.74 -9.22
N LEU A 37 -3.86 -22.34 -9.89
CA LEU A 37 -3.67 -23.61 -10.60
C LEU A 37 -3.07 -23.46 -12.00
N THR A 38 -2.91 -22.22 -12.50
CA THR A 38 -2.44 -21.93 -13.86
C THR A 38 -1.23 -21.00 -13.84
N VAL A 39 -1.41 -19.73 -14.21
CA VAL A 39 -0.30 -18.77 -14.42
C VAL A 39 0.44 -18.40 -13.13
N ASN A 40 -0.21 -18.52 -11.96
CA ASN A 40 0.39 -18.22 -10.66
C ASN A 40 0.68 -19.48 -9.84
N LYS A 41 0.88 -20.63 -10.51
CA LYS A 41 1.24 -21.88 -9.84
C LYS A 41 2.56 -21.75 -9.08
N GLY A 42 2.54 -22.13 -7.81
CA GLY A 42 3.70 -22.07 -6.91
C GLY A 42 3.91 -20.72 -6.22
N VAL A 43 3.11 -19.69 -6.54
CA VAL A 43 3.18 -18.41 -5.84
C VAL A 43 2.69 -18.59 -4.40
N LEU A 44 3.50 -18.14 -3.45
CA LEU A 44 3.13 -18.05 -2.05
C LEU A 44 3.05 -16.58 -1.63
N VAL A 45 1.99 -16.25 -0.89
CA VAL A 45 1.73 -14.93 -0.35
C VAL A 45 2.55 -14.73 0.93
N PRO A 46 3.37 -13.66 1.02
CA PRO A 46 4.10 -13.33 2.23
C PRO A 46 3.15 -13.01 3.41
N PRO A 47 3.50 -13.41 4.65
CA PRO A 47 2.80 -13.02 5.88
C PRO A 47 2.46 -11.53 5.96
N ARG A 48 3.42 -10.69 5.57
CA ARG A 48 3.29 -9.23 5.50
C ARG A 48 2.12 -8.80 4.60
N ARG A 49 2.01 -9.38 3.39
CA ARG A 49 0.96 -9.04 2.42
C ARG A 49 -0.41 -9.50 2.90
N LYS A 50 -0.52 -10.69 3.52
CA LYS A 50 -1.77 -11.20 4.12
C LYS A 50 -2.33 -10.21 5.16
N GLN A 51 -1.44 -9.59 5.91
CA GLN A 51 -1.77 -8.68 7.01
C GLN A 51 -1.69 -7.20 6.62
N MET A 52 -1.65 -6.87 5.32
CA MET A 52 -1.50 -5.48 4.86
C MET A 52 -2.65 -4.58 5.32
N CYS A 53 -2.31 -3.38 5.78
CA CYS A 53 -3.20 -2.31 6.19
C CYS A 53 -3.72 -1.52 5.00
N PHE A 54 -4.38 -2.22 4.08
CA PHE A 54 -5.09 -1.61 2.97
C PHE A 54 -6.33 -2.46 2.71
N ARG A 55 -7.48 -2.00 3.24
CA ARG A 55 -8.76 -2.70 3.15
C ARG A 55 -9.85 -1.70 2.82
N ILE A 56 -10.34 -1.75 1.58
CA ILE A 56 -11.49 -0.93 1.18
C ILE A 56 -12.76 -1.64 1.61
N ASN A 57 -13.54 -0.98 2.47
CA ASN A 57 -14.92 -1.37 2.71
C ASN A 57 -15.78 -0.81 1.57
N ILE A 58 -16.43 -1.69 0.82
CA ILE A 58 -17.32 -1.34 -0.30
C ILE A 58 -18.41 -0.35 0.14
N ASN A 59 -18.93 -0.51 1.36
CA ASN A 59 -19.97 0.37 1.91
C ASN A 59 -19.46 1.79 2.21
N ASN A 60 -18.14 1.94 2.41
CA ASN A 60 -17.53 3.25 2.66
C ASN A 60 -17.16 3.97 1.36
N PHE A 61 -17.04 3.26 0.23
CA PHE A 61 -16.62 3.85 -1.04
C PHE A 61 -17.54 5.00 -1.53
N PRO A 62 -18.89 4.89 -1.43
CA PRO A 62 -19.78 6.02 -1.74
C PRO A 62 -19.45 7.30 -0.98
N GLU A 63 -18.93 7.21 0.24
CA GLU A 63 -18.54 8.35 1.05
C GLU A 63 -17.13 8.85 0.69
N LEU A 64 -16.23 7.95 0.31
CA LEU A 64 -14.87 8.30 -0.14
C LEU A 64 -14.85 9.03 -1.48
N LYS A 65 -15.83 8.78 -2.36
CA LYS A 65 -15.91 9.43 -3.69
C LYS A 65 -16.60 10.80 -3.71
N LYS A 66 -17.31 11.18 -2.65
CA LYS A 66 -18.08 12.44 -2.58
C LYS A 66 -17.21 13.69 -2.53
N THR A 67 -16.04 13.59 -1.92
CA THR A 67 -15.15 14.72 -1.68
C THR A 67 -13.85 14.50 -2.42
N GLU A 68 -13.37 15.56 -3.08
CA GLU A 68 -12.10 15.55 -3.78
C GLU A 68 -10.94 15.16 -2.87
N GLY A 69 -10.05 14.29 -3.34
CA GLY A 69 -8.86 13.87 -2.61
C GLY A 69 -9.12 12.91 -1.45
N LYS A 70 -10.37 12.59 -1.11
CA LYS A 70 -10.70 11.76 0.07
C LYS A 70 -10.33 10.30 -0.12
N PHE A 71 -10.46 9.76 -1.34
CA PHE A 71 -10.07 8.39 -1.65
C PHE A 71 -8.54 8.25 -1.70
N GLU A 72 -7.85 9.25 -2.24
CA GLU A 72 -6.39 9.35 -2.27
C GLU A 72 -5.83 9.45 -0.86
N ASN A 73 -6.41 10.32 -0.03
CA ASN A 73 -6.05 10.44 1.39
C ASN A 73 -6.28 9.13 2.15
N PHE A 74 -7.27 8.33 1.77
CA PHE A 74 -7.46 6.99 2.32
C PHE A 74 -6.32 6.03 1.92
N ILE A 75 -5.84 6.08 0.67
CA ILE A 75 -4.66 5.31 0.22
C ILE A 75 -3.42 5.75 0.99
N TYR A 76 -3.18 7.06 1.13
CA TYR A 76 -2.03 7.59 1.88
C TYR A 76 -2.09 7.21 3.37
N SER A 77 -3.25 7.34 4.00
CA SER A 77 -3.49 6.94 5.39
C SER A 77 -3.27 5.44 5.61
N SER A 78 -3.69 4.62 4.66
CA SER A 78 -3.44 3.17 4.66
C SER A 78 -1.95 2.86 4.59
N ALA A 79 -1.21 3.52 3.69
CA ALA A 79 0.23 3.37 3.56
C ALA A 79 0.99 3.81 4.83
N GLY A 80 0.66 4.96 5.40
CA GLY A 80 1.26 5.42 6.66
C GLY A 80 0.97 4.49 7.84
N SER A 81 -0.25 3.96 7.92
CA SER A 81 -0.62 2.97 8.94
C SER A 81 0.10 1.63 8.75
N GLU A 82 0.28 1.18 7.52
CA GLU A 82 1.09 0.00 7.18
C GLU A 82 2.52 0.18 7.69
N ALA A 83 3.16 1.31 7.37
CA ALA A 83 4.51 1.62 7.82
C ALA A 83 4.62 1.58 9.34
N LYS A 84 3.71 2.24 10.05
CA LYS A 84 3.67 2.24 11.52
C LYS A 84 3.57 0.83 12.10
N GLN A 85 2.76 -0.04 11.52
CA GLN A 85 2.63 -1.42 11.99
C GLN A 85 3.86 -2.28 11.69
N LEU A 86 4.51 -2.08 10.53
CA LEU A 86 5.77 -2.76 10.20
C LEU A 86 6.90 -2.34 11.13
N ILE A 87 7.01 -1.05 11.39
CA ILE A 87 7.96 -0.50 12.36
C ILE A 87 7.72 -1.11 13.74
N LYS A 88 6.46 -1.18 14.20
CA LYS A 88 6.12 -1.81 15.48
C LYS A 88 6.51 -3.29 15.52
N LEU A 89 6.36 -4.02 14.42
CA LEU A 89 6.73 -5.44 14.33
C LEU A 89 8.24 -5.65 14.47
N TYR A 90 9.04 -4.86 13.76
CA TYR A 90 10.49 -5.03 13.71
C TYR A 90 11.24 -4.26 14.81
N GLY A 91 10.57 -3.35 15.52
CA GLY A 91 11.12 -2.63 16.67
C GLY A 91 12.38 -1.86 16.31
N ASN A 92 13.51 -2.24 16.92
CA ASN A 92 14.81 -1.60 16.71
C ASN A 92 15.53 -2.07 15.42
N ASP A 93 15.02 -3.11 14.75
CA ASP A 93 15.56 -3.57 13.46
C ASP A 93 15.06 -2.67 12.31
N THR A 94 15.65 -1.48 12.26
CA THR A 94 15.25 -0.41 11.32
C THR A 94 15.48 -0.78 9.86
N GLU A 95 16.46 -1.65 9.57
CA GLU A 95 16.75 -2.14 8.23
C GLU A 95 15.65 -3.11 7.75
N LYS A 96 15.28 -4.11 8.57
CA LYS A 96 14.15 -5.00 8.24
C LYS A 96 12.84 -4.23 8.16
N ALA A 97 12.61 -3.26 9.04
CA ALA A 97 11.44 -2.38 8.96
C ALA A 97 11.38 -1.65 7.61
N LEU A 98 12.48 -1.00 7.21
CA LEU A 98 12.57 -0.27 5.95
C LEU A 98 12.37 -1.20 4.75
N GLN A 99 12.99 -2.38 4.75
CA GLN A 99 12.83 -3.34 3.65
C GLN A 99 11.38 -3.86 3.58
N ALA A 100 10.76 -4.15 4.71
CA ALA A 100 9.35 -4.53 4.76
C ALA A 100 8.43 -3.41 4.26
N MET A 101 8.76 -2.15 4.57
CA MET A 101 8.04 -0.98 4.06
C MET A 101 8.18 -0.85 2.54
N LYS A 102 9.38 -1.05 1.99
CA LYS A 102 9.61 -1.07 0.53
C LYS A 102 8.76 -2.15 -0.17
N TYR A 103 8.68 -3.34 0.42
CA TYR A 103 7.79 -4.39 -0.08
C TYR A 103 6.30 -4.01 0.04
N GLY A 104 5.92 -3.38 1.15
CA GLY A 104 4.56 -2.86 1.38
C GLY A 104 4.16 -1.81 0.35
N PHE A 105 5.04 -0.84 0.09
CA PHE A 105 4.87 0.19 -0.93
C PHE A 105 4.60 -0.41 -2.31
N ALA A 106 5.42 -1.37 -2.74
CA ALA A 106 5.29 -2.01 -4.04
C ALA A 106 3.97 -2.81 -4.17
N ASP A 107 3.55 -3.48 -3.09
CA ASP A 107 2.26 -4.18 -3.07
C ASP A 107 1.06 -3.23 -3.10
N ILE A 108 1.11 -2.08 -2.41
CA ILE A 108 0.09 -1.03 -2.53
C ILE A 108 0.01 -0.56 -3.99
N GLY A 109 1.15 -0.39 -4.65
CA GLY A 109 1.21 -0.09 -6.09
C GLY A 109 0.47 -1.12 -6.93
N ASN A 110 0.72 -2.41 -6.71
CA ASN A 110 0.02 -3.45 -7.45
C ASN A 110 -1.49 -3.50 -7.18
N ILE A 111 -1.92 -3.22 -5.93
CA ILE A 111 -3.35 -3.12 -5.58
C ILE A 111 -4.00 -1.94 -6.31
N VAL A 112 -3.36 -0.76 -6.26
CA VAL A 112 -3.83 0.46 -6.92
C VAL A 112 -3.94 0.27 -8.44
N GLN A 113 -2.90 -0.28 -9.06
CA GLN A 113 -2.85 -0.51 -10.50
C GLN A 113 -3.70 -1.71 -10.96
N GLY A 114 -4.26 -2.48 -10.04
CA GLY A 114 -5.17 -3.61 -10.31
C GLY A 114 -4.48 -4.90 -10.77
N ASN A 115 -3.18 -5.05 -10.55
CA ASN A 115 -2.39 -6.23 -10.94
C ASN A 115 -1.78 -7.00 -9.75
N ASP A 116 -2.28 -6.77 -8.53
CA ASP A 116 -1.96 -7.61 -7.36
C ASP A 116 -2.50 -9.04 -7.54
N MET A 117 -1.69 -10.03 -7.16
CA MET A 117 -1.98 -11.45 -7.38
C MET A 117 -2.98 -12.04 -6.37
N ILE A 118 -3.40 -11.30 -5.34
CA ILE A 118 -4.38 -11.80 -4.38
C ILE A 118 -5.82 -11.55 -4.86
N ASP A 119 -6.66 -12.56 -4.73
CA ASP A 119 -8.09 -12.49 -4.94
C ASP A 119 -8.81 -12.05 -3.66
N THR A 120 -8.94 -10.73 -3.49
CA THR A 120 -9.68 -10.11 -2.39
C THR A 120 -10.50 -8.93 -2.90
N PRO A 121 -11.61 -8.56 -2.24
CA PRO A 121 -12.40 -7.39 -2.63
C PRO A 121 -11.57 -6.12 -2.83
N THR A 122 -10.60 -5.87 -1.93
CA THR A 122 -9.71 -4.70 -2.06
C THR A 122 -8.84 -4.80 -3.31
N SER A 123 -8.17 -5.92 -3.54
CA SER A 123 -7.33 -6.11 -4.74
C SER A 123 -8.15 -6.05 -6.04
N ASN A 124 -9.40 -6.52 -6.00
CA ASN A 124 -10.27 -6.60 -7.17
C ASN A 124 -10.92 -5.25 -7.50
N LYS A 125 -11.16 -4.37 -6.51
CA LYS A 125 -11.97 -3.16 -6.69
C LYS A 125 -11.21 -1.84 -6.60
N THR A 126 -10.02 -1.80 -5.99
CA THR A 126 -9.27 -0.54 -5.79
C THR A 126 -9.06 0.22 -7.09
N LYS A 127 -8.61 -0.46 -8.15
CA LYS A 127 -8.41 0.16 -9.47
C LYS A 127 -9.70 0.82 -9.98
N THR A 128 -10.80 0.08 -10.02
CA THR A 128 -12.10 0.58 -10.51
C THR A 128 -12.59 1.77 -9.71
N TYR A 129 -12.43 1.72 -8.39
CA TYR A 129 -12.80 2.80 -7.49
C TYR A 129 -11.95 4.05 -7.69
N LEU A 130 -10.64 3.87 -7.87
CA LEU A 130 -9.76 4.97 -8.21
C LEU A 130 -10.20 5.59 -9.54
N GLU A 131 -10.36 4.79 -10.59
CA GLU A 131 -10.74 5.29 -11.93
C GLU A 131 -12.11 5.99 -11.94
N GLU A 132 -13.09 5.55 -11.12
CA GLU A 132 -14.35 6.28 -10.93
C GLU A 132 -14.13 7.65 -10.26
N VAL A 133 -13.26 7.72 -9.25
CA VAL A 133 -12.89 8.98 -8.59
C VAL A 133 -12.19 9.92 -9.57
N LEU A 134 -11.23 9.41 -10.34
CA LEU A 134 -10.52 10.17 -11.36
C LEU A 134 -11.49 10.77 -12.38
N GLY A 135 -12.36 9.97 -12.98
CA GLY A 135 -13.32 10.46 -13.98
C GLY A 135 -14.31 11.50 -13.45
N LYS A 136 -14.55 11.56 -12.14
CA LYS A 136 -15.46 12.54 -11.53
C LYS A 136 -14.78 13.84 -11.13
N GLN A 137 -13.60 13.73 -10.54
CA GLN A 137 -12.94 14.83 -9.84
C GLN A 137 -11.87 15.50 -10.69
N TYR A 138 -11.24 14.75 -11.60
CA TYR A 138 -10.12 15.21 -12.39
C TYR A 138 -10.58 15.56 -13.81
N LYS A 139 -10.66 16.87 -14.10
CA LYS A 139 -11.20 17.40 -15.36
C LYS A 139 -10.16 18.09 -16.24
N ASN A 140 -8.94 18.30 -15.74
CA ASN A 140 -7.89 18.97 -16.48
C ASN A 140 -7.19 18.00 -17.44
N VAL A 141 -6.54 18.55 -18.46
CA VAL A 141 -5.86 17.76 -19.50
C VAL A 141 -4.71 16.93 -18.93
N ASN A 142 -3.98 17.47 -17.95
CA ASN A 142 -2.81 16.84 -17.34
C ASN A 142 -3.15 15.88 -16.20
N ASP A 143 -4.43 15.78 -15.83
CA ASP A 143 -4.84 14.93 -14.75
C ASP A 143 -4.75 13.44 -15.14
N PRO A 144 -4.46 12.55 -14.16
CA PRO A 144 -4.40 11.13 -14.43
C PRO A 144 -5.79 10.58 -14.76
N LYS A 145 -5.90 9.88 -15.89
CA LYS A 145 -7.17 9.29 -16.37
C LYS A 145 -7.33 7.81 -16.04
N ASP A 146 -6.26 7.18 -15.58
CA ASP A 146 -6.21 5.76 -15.24
C ASP A 146 -5.33 5.52 -14.00
N ALA A 147 -5.52 4.37 -13.36
CA ALA A 147 -4.81 4.05 -12.12
C ALA A 147 -3.28 3.93 -12.28
N LYS A 148 -2.77 3.58 -13.47
CA LYS A 148 -1.31 3.49 -13.71
C LYS A 148 -0.71 4.88 -13.81
N THR A 149 -1.34 5.78 -14.56
CA THR A 149 -0.91 7.18 -14.66
C THR A 149 -1.00 7.84 -13.29
N TRP A 150 -2.07 7.60 -12.53
CA TRP A 150 -2.20 8.09 -11.16
C TRP A 150 -1.07 7.59 -10.26
N TRP A 151 -0.75 6.29 -10.31
CA TRP A 151 0.36 5.73 -9.52
C TRP A 151 1.69 6.40 -9.87
N ILE A 152 2.02 6.56 -11.16
CA ILE A 152 3.26 7.22 -11.59
C ILE A 152 3.36 8.63 -11.02
N GLN A 153 2.27 9.39 -11.07
CA GLN A 153 2.23 10.77 -10.60
C GLN A 153 2.21 10.88 -9.06
N ASN A 154 1.60 9.92 -8.34
CA ASN A 154 1.32 10.05 -6.90
C ASN A 154 2.08 9.09 -5.99
N LYS A 155 2.86 8.13 -6.53
CA LYS A 155 3.58 7.15 -5.69
C LYS A 155 4.57 7.80 -4.73
N HIS A 156 5.13 8.96 -5.07
CA HIS A 156 5.97 9.72 -4.15
C HIS A 156 5.20 10.14 -2.89
N ARG A 157 3.93 10.56 -3.02
CA ARG A 157 3.05 10.89 -1.87
C ARG A 157 2.68 9.66 -1.04
N VAL A 158 2.52 8.50 -1.69
CA VAL A 158 2.32 7.22 -0.98
C VAL A 158 3.55 6.87 -0.15
N TRP A 159 4.75 7.02 -0.70
CA TRP A 159 6.00 6.80 0.04
C TRP A 159 6.19 7.83 1.15
N ASP A 160 5.91 9.10 0.90
CA ASP A 160 5.92 10.15 1.92
C ASP A 160 4.99 9.80 3.08
N ALA A 161 3.80 9.28 2.82
CA ALA A 161 2.90 8.86 3.88
C ALA A 161 3.48 7.70 4.71
N MET A 162 4.18 6.76 4.08
CA MET A 162 4.94 5.71 4.78
C MET A 162 6.08 6.31 5.62
N MET A 163 6.78 7.31 5.08
CA MET A 163 7.88 8.01 5.77
C MET A 163 7.41 8.84 6.96
N CYS A 164 6.17 9.35 6.97
CA CYS A 164 5.59 9.99 8.15
C CYS A 164 5.56 9.06 9.37
N GLY A 165 5.33 7.76 9.18
CA GLY A 165 5.43 6.76 10.24
C GLY A 165 6.87 6.44 10.65
N TYR A 166 7.80 6.48 9.69
CA TYR A 166 9.21 6.12 9.87
C TYR A 166 10.08 7.23 10.46
N LYS A 167 9.73 8.50 10.24
CA LYS A 167 10.49 9.67 10.71
C LYS A 167 10.80 9.64 12.21
N VAL A 168 9.90 9.04 13.01
CA VAL A 168 10.08 8.84 14.46
C VAL A 168 11.36 8.06 14.80
N HIS A 169 11.82 7.17 13.92
CA HIS A 169 12.98 6.28 14.16
C HIS A 169 14.31 6.80 13.59
N ILE A 170 14.28 7.74 12.64
CA ILE A 170 15.50 8.21 11.95
C ILE A 170 16.01 9.58 12.42
N GLY A 171 15.23 10.29 13.24
CA GLY A 171 15.60 11.61 13.76
C GLY A 171 15.86 12.61 12.62
N ASN A 172 17.07 13.18 12.58
CA ASN A 172 17.49 14.17 11.58
C ASN A 172 18.10 13.57 10.31
N LYS A 173 18.17 12.24 10.17
CA LYS A 173 18.71 11.61 8.96
C LYS A 173 17.75 11.82 7.77
N PRO A 174 18.27 11.89 6.54
CA PRO A 174 17.42 11.94 5.36
C PRO A 174 16.56 10.68 5.26
N CYS A 175 15.32 10.83 4.80
CA CYS A 175 14.42 9.71 4.59
C CYS A 175 14.97 8.85 3.45
N PRO A 176 15.02 7.52 3.62
CA PRO A 176 15.41 6.61 2.55
C PRO A 176 14.40 6.66 1.40
N GLU A 177 14.86 6.36 0.21
CA GLU A 177 14.01 6.20 -0.97
C GLU A 177 13.39 4.79 -1.02
N HIS A 178 12.33 4.64 -1.82
CA HIS A 178 11.72 3.34 -2.10
C HIS A 178 12.45 2.55 -3.22
N ASP A 179 13.52 3.13 -3.79
CA ASP A 179 14.26 2.63 -4.95
C ASP A 179 13.33 2.30 -6.14
N ASN A 180 13.59 1.20 -6.84
CA ASN A 180 12.75 0.71 -7.94
C ASN A 180 11.82 -0.44 -7.51
N MET A 181 11.50 -0.55 -6.22
CA MET A 181 10.78 -1.71 -5.69
C MET A 181 9.40 -1.91 -6.31
N ASP A 182 8.69 -0.83 -6.68
CA ASP A 182 7.41 -0.91 -7.38
C ASP A 182 7.51 -1.37 -8.85
N ARG A 183 8.71 -1.34 -9.43
CA ARG A 183 8.97 -1.77 -10.82
C ARG A 183 9.32 -3.26 -10.93
N ILE A 184 9.71 -3.89 -9.83
CA ILE A 184 10.07 -5.32 -9.80
C ILE A 184 8.79 -6.15 -9.85
N PRO A 185 8.65 -7.19 -10.70
CA PRO A 185 7.49 -8.06 -10.73
C PRO A 185 7.11 -8.60 -9.35
N GLN A 186 5.81 -8.59 -9.01
CA GLN A 186 5.35 -8.90 -7.65
C GLN A 186 5.78 -10.29 -7.16
N TYR A 187 5.71 -11.31 -8.02
CA TYR A 187 6.13 -12.67 -7.65
C TYR A 187 7.63 -12.75 -7.33
N LEU A 188 8.48 -11.99 -8.04
CA LEU A 188 9.91 -11.92 -7.73
C LEU A 188 10.17 -11.21 -6.40
N ARG A 189 9.39 -10.18 -6.07
CA ARG A 189 9.51 -9.51 -4.77
C ARG A 189 9.06 -10.39 -3.62
N TRP A 190 8.07 -11.25 -3.85
CA TRP A 190 7.62 -12.23 -2.86
C TRP A 190 8.57 -13.43 -2.79
N PHE A 191 9.40 -13.69 -3.79
CA PHE A 191 10.38 -14.77 -3.74
C PHE A 191 11.69 -14.38 -3.02
N ARG A 192 11.97 -13.08 -2.88
CA ARG A 192 13.18 -12.52 -2.28
C ARG A 192 13.18 -12.51 -0.75
#